data_AF-A0A3B4Y266-F1
#
_entry.id   AF-A0A3B4Y266-F1
#
_cell.length_a   1.000
_cell.length_b   1.000
_cell.length_c   1.000
_cell.angle_alpha   90.00
_cell.angle_beta   90.00
_cell.angle_gamma   90.00
#
_symmetry.space_group_name_H-M   'P 1'
#
loop_
_entity.id
_entity.type
_entity.pdbx_description
1 polymer ?
#
loop_
_entity_poly.entity_id
_entity_poly.type
_entity_poly.pdbx_seq_one_letter_code
_entity_poly.pdbx_strand_id
1 'polypeptide(L)'
;MGYDLERFVGYVNEDLLCCVCRDVLERPLQAPCEHAYCSACISSWLVHHHSCPEDRLPLDVGSLKPLYRYMRNDLNRLQIRCVNAGQGCEVVCTLESLHTHEDECEFAFISCSNTGCPVQVERRGLEAHLSECNFRSRECPNGCGHTLLSTDQSQHNCVAELRTEVEMLRAEMLCKVEEVRREMESRLDSQRRHMVQKESQLKNEVEELKGQLSRVMCDMRALLGAERLRRQELAEAELEKRELLELLKDLQPTRSQHPVEQAAKDQHQGAQQTPGWELHTKPTRHQQREASLHASSLSLHSAQAITVSGPPPSPQLGEGARKGGTRSLTLDCIKRKSREVTVI
;
A
#
# COMPACT_ATOMS: atom_id res chain seq x y z
N MET A 1 -26.09 25.87 43.82
CA MET A 1 -27.09 25.04 43.10
C MET A 1 -28.31 25.92 42.96
N GLY A 2 -28.88 26.06 41.76
CA GLY A 2 -29.81 27.16 41.49
C GLY A 2 -29.07 28.46 41.17
N TYR A 3 -29.75 29.38 40.49
CA TYR A 3 -29.21 30.70 40.20
C TYR A 3 -29.47 31.64 41.37
N ASP A 4 -28.41 32.26 41.88
CA ASP A 4 -28.48 33.23 42.97
C ASP A 4 -29.49 34.36 42.66
N LEU A 5 -30.43 34.55 43.58
CA LEU A 5 -31.49 35.55 43.52
C LEU A 5 -30.94 36.97 43.34
N GLU A 6 -29.80 37.29 43.95
CA GLU A 6 -29.22 38.64 43.90
C GLU A 6 -28.70 39.01 42.50
N ARG A 7 -28.49 38.03 41.62
CA ARG A 7 -28.08 38.29 40.23
C ARG A 7 -29.24 38.77 39.35
N PHE A 8 -30.49 38.52 39.73
CA PHE A 8 -31.64 38.88 38.92
C PHE A 8 -31.97 40.37 39.02
N VAL A 9 -32.44 40.92 37.90
CA VAL A 9 -32.87 42.31 37.80
C VAL A 9 -34.40 42.34 37.82
N GLY A 10 -34.94 42.97 38.87
CA GLY A 10 -36.39 43.08 39.08
C GLY A 10 -36.95 41.97 39.97
N TYR A 11 -38.27 41.82 39.94
CA TYR A 11 -38.98 40.84 40.75
C TYR A 11 -38.91 39.44 40.12
N VAL A 12 -38.60 38.43 40.93
CA VAL A 12 -38.69 37.02 40.56
C VAL A 12 -39.89 36.41 41.27
N ASN A 13 -40.75 35.70 40.53
CA ASN A 13 -41.88 35.02 41.13
C ASN A 13 -41.40 33.88 42.04
N GLU A 14 -41.96 33.78 43.25
CA GLU A 14 -41.65 32.74 44.24
C GLU A 14 -41.92 31.32 43.70
N ASP A 15 -42.87 31.16 42.78
CA ASP A 15 -43.15 29.88 42.10
C ASP A 15 -41.99 29.37 41.22
N LEU A 16 -41.02 30.25 40.91
CA LEU A 16 -39.83 29.92 40.12
C LEU A 16 -38.61 29.64 41.01
N LEU A 17 -38.80 29.53 42.32
CA LEU A 17 -37.76 29.19 43.29
C LEU A 17 -37.76 27.70 43.59
N CYS A 18 -36.57 27.17 43.82
CA CYS A 18 -36.42 25.79 44.23
C CYS A 18 -36.87 25.60 45.68
N CYS A 19 -37.74 24.63 45.93
CA CYS A 19 -38.17 24.28 47.28
C CYS A 19 -37.03 23.81 48.21
N VAL A 20 -35.88 23.39 47.67
CA VAL A 20 -34.72 22.90 48.45
C VAL A 20 -33.69 23.99 48.69
N CYS A 21 -33.14 24.61 47.63
CA CYS A 21 -32.09 25.62 47.79
C CYS A 21 -32.62 27.06 47.93
N ARG A 22 -33.91 27.30 47.69
CA ARG A 22 -34.57 28.62 47.71
C ARG A 22 -34.05 29.64 46.68
N ASP A 23 -33.08 29.25 45.86
CA ASP A 23 -32.60 29.99 44.69
C ASP A 23 -33.50 29.79 43.46
N VAL A 24 -33.31 30.62 42.43
CA VAL A 24 -34.05 30.50 41.16
C VAL A 24 -33.71 29.19 40.46
N LEU A 25 -34.73 28.51 39.94
CA LEU A 25 -34.60 27.16 39.41
C LEU A 25 -33.56 27.03 38.28
N GLU A 26 -32.61 26.12 38.45
CA GLU A 26 -31.63 25.72 37.44
C GLU A 26 -31.95 24.31 36.93
N ARG A 27 -32.13 24.15 35.61
CA ARG A 27 -32.60 22.91 34.96
C ARG A 27 -33.81 22.33 35.73
N PRO A 28 -34.96 23.03 35.74
CA PRO A 28 -36.08 22.73 36.63
C PRO A 28 -36.74 21.38 36.34
N LEU A 29 -37.03 20.65 37.41
CA LEU A 29 -37.88 19.47 37.44
C LEU A 29 -39.05 19.69 38.40
N GLN A 30 -40.21 19.16 38.03
CA GLN A 30 -41.44 19.25 38.79
C GLN A 30 -41.91 17.85 39.20
N ALA A 31 -42.26 17.70 40.46
CA ALA A 31 -42.86 16.49 41.00
C ALA A 31 -44.35 16.38 40.60
N PRO A 32 -44.95 15.18 40.66
CA PRO A 32 -46.39 15.01 40.46
C PRO A 32 -47.26 15.78 41.46
N CYS A 33 -46.71 16.13 42.62
CA CYS A 33 -47.33 17.00 43.62
C CYS A 33 -47.11 18.51 43.34
N GLU A 34 -46.68 18.87 42.13
CA GLU A 34 -46.53 20.23 41.60
C GLU A 34 -45.37 21.06 42.19
N HIS A 35 -44.68 20.59 43.23
CA HIS A 35 -43.46 21.22 43.74
C HIS A 35 -42.29 21.17 42.72
N ALA A 36 -41.53 22.26 42.63
CA ALA A 36 -40.46 22.44 41.67
C ALA A 36 -39.06 22.48 42.32
N TYR A 37 -38.08 21.89 41.63
CA TYR A 37 -36.72 21.73 42.13
C TYR A 37 -35.69 21.95 41.02
N CYS A 38 -34.50 22.44 41.39
CA CYS A 38 -33.33 22.31 40.53
C CYS A 38 -33.02 20.81 40.36
N SER A 39 -32.63 20.39 39.15
CA SER A 39 -32.33 18.99 38.86
C SER A 39 -31.30 18.40 39.84
N ALA A 40 -30.24 19.14 40.17
CA ALA A 40 -29.23 18.70 41.11
C ALA A 40 -29.75 18.58 42.56
N CYS A 41 -30.61 19.50 42.99
CA CYS A 41 -31.17 19.51 44.34
C CYS A 41 -32.06 18.29 44.60
N ILE A 42 -33.01 18.01 43.70
CA ILE A 42 -33.92 16.87 43.88
C ILE A 42 -33.22 15.54 43.67
N SER A 43 -32.25 15.47 42.74
CA SER A 43 -31.47 14.25 42.52
C SER A 43 -30.67 13.90 43.77
N SER A 44 -30.01 14.87 44.40
CA SER A 44 -29.27 14.67 45.65
C SER A 44 -30.16 14.17 46.79
N TRP A 45 -31.38 14.71 46.91
CA TRP A 45 -32.35 14.30 47.91
C TRP A 45 -32.84 12.85 47.71
N LEU A 46 -33.19 12.51 46.47
CA LEU A 46 -33.78 11.22 46.11
C LEU A 46 -32.77 10.05 46.16
N VAL A 47 -31.47 10.32 46.29
CA VAL A 47 -30.46 9.29 46.59
C VAL A 47 -30.69 8.67 47.96
N HIS A 48 -31.20 9.45 48.92
CA HIS A 48 -31.36 9.02 50.31
C HIS A 48 -32.82 8.89 50.75
N HIS A 49 -33.76 9.41 49.96
CA HIS A 49 -35.18 9.45 50.31
C HIS A 49 -36.04 9.10 49.09
N HIS A 50 -37.23 8.55 49.32
CA HIS A 50 -38.21 8.26 48.26
C HIS A 50 -39.48 9.11 48.44
N SER A 51 -39.28 10.37 48.83
CA SER A 51 -40.36 11.29 49.15
C SER A 51 -40.03 12.71 48.72
N CYS A 52 -41.06 13.50 48.45
CA CYS A 52 -40.96 14.94 48.21
C CYS A 52 -40.41 15.68 49.46
N PRO A 53 -39.45 16.61 49.31
CA PRO A 53 -38.92 17.41 50.42
C PRO A 53 -39.94 18.28 51.15
N GLU A 54 -41.00 18.74 50.49
CA GLU A 54 -41.98 19.70 51.05
C GLU A 54 -43.17 19.00 51.71
N ASP A 55 -43.84 18.10 50.98
CA ASP A 55 -45.09 17.46 51.41
C ASP A 55 -44.93 15.99 51.86
N ARG A 56 -43.72 15.42 51.71
CA ARG A 56 -43.38 14.03 52.04
C ARG A 56 -44.17 12.96 51.28
N LEU A 57 -44.85 13.31 50.20
CA LEU A 57 -45.52 12.34 49.33
C LEU A 57 -44.50 11.43 48.64
N PRO A 58 -44.84 10.16 48.36
CA PRO A 58 -43.94 9.23 47.66
C PRO A 58 -43.48 9.82 46.33
N LEU A 59 -42.17 9.88 46.13
CA LEU A 59 -41.57 10.49 44.96
C LEU A 59 -40.36 9.66 44.51
N ASP A 60 -40.30 9.39 43.21
CA ASP A 60 -39.20 8.67 42.58
C ASP A 60 -38.67 9.45 41.36
N VAL A 61 -37.41 9.22 40.99
CA VAL A 61 -36.72 9.95 39.91
C VAL A 61 -37.47 9.83 38.59
N GLY A 62 -38.05 8.66 38.28
CA GLY A 62 -38.81 8.43 37.04
C GLY A 62 -40.14 9.19 36.97
N SER A 63 -40.64 9.70 38.09
CA SER A 63 -41.90 10.46 38.15
C SER A 63 -41.71 11.97 37.95
N LEU A 64 -40.47 12.46 37.99
CA LEU A 64 -40.13 13.86 37.78
C LEU A 64 -40.33 14.24 36.32
N LYS A 65 -40.97 15.39 36.09
CA LYS A 65 -41.20 15.92 34.75
C LYS A 65 -40.51 17.26 34.57
N PRO A 66 -40.19 17.66 33.34
CA PRO A 66 -39.76 19.01 33.08
C PRO A 66 -40.87 20.00 33.48
N LEU A 67 -40.49 21.17 34.02
CA LEU A 67 -41.45 22.22 34.39
C LEU A 67 -42.38 22.60 33.23
N TYR A 68 -43.64 22.92 33.55
CA TYR A 68 -44.64 23.35 32.58
C TYR A 68 -44.11 24.46 31.66
N ARG A 69 -44.53 24.41 30.39
CA ARG A 69 -43.99 25.27 29.32
C ARG A 69 -44.12 26.76 29.65
N TYR A 70 -45.25 27.21 30.20
CA TYR A 70 -45.46 28.63 30.52
C TYR A 70 -44.50 29.10 31.63
N MET A 71 -44.36 28.34 32.72
CA MET A 71 -43.42 28.67 33.80
C MET A 71 -41.96 28.63 33.31
N ARG A 72 -41.61 27.69 32.43
CA ARG A 72 -40.30 27.64 31.80
C ARG A 72 -40.05 28.87 30.93
N ASN A 73 -41.04 29.32 30.17
CA ASN A 73 -40.94 30.55 29.38
C ASN A 73 -40.76 31.77 30.29
N ASP A 74 -41.50 31.85 31.40
CA ASP A 74 -41.36 32.95 32.37
C ASP A 74 -39.99 32.96 33.02
N LEU A 75 -39.50 31.78 33.45
CA LEU A 75 -38.14 31.57 33.95
C LEU A 75 -37.08 32.03 32.95
N ASN A 76 -37.22 31.61 31.69
CA ASN A 76 -36.29 31.96 30.61
C ASN A 76 -36.25 33.46 30.30
N ARG A 77 -37.35 34.19 30.54
CA ARG A 77 -37.46 35.63 30.30
C ARG A 77 -36.90 36.50 31.42
N LEU A 78 -36.63 35.92 32.59
CA LEU A 78 -36.03 36.64 33.71
C LEU A 78 -34.71 37.29 33.27
N GLN A 79 -34.49 38.53 33.71
CA GLN A 79 -33.28 39.28 33.44
C GLN A 79 -32.25 39.00 34.53
N ILE A 80 -31.03 38.63 34.15
CA ILE A 80 -29.98 38.22 35.06
C ILE A 80 -28.64 38.89 34.69
N ARG A 81 -27.89 39.31 35.70
CA ARG A 81 -26.52 39.78 35.58
C ARG A 81 -25.55 38.60 35.39
N CYS A 82 -24.56 38.80 34.54
CA CYS A 82 -23.44 37.86 34.36
C CYS A 82 -22.76 37.54 35.70
N VAL A 83 -22.28 36.31 35.88
CA VAL A 83 -21.51 35.90 37.07
C VAL A 83 -20.24 36.75 37.24
N ASN A 84 -19.69 37.26 36.14
CA ASN A 84 -18.51 38.10 36.11
C ASN A 84 -18.84 39.59 36.33
N ALA A 85 -20.03 39.94 36.84
CA ALA A 85 -20.39 41.33 37.13
C ALA A 85 -19.43 42.00 38.13
N GLY A 86 -18.93 41.25 39.12
CA GLY A 86 -17.91 41.74 40.05
C GLY A 86 -16.55 42.06 39.41
N GLN A 87 -16.28 41.53 38.21
CA GLN A 87 -15.07 41.81 37.42
C GLN A 87 -15.27 42.95 36.41
N GLY A 88 -16.47 43.54 36.35
CA GLY A 88 -16.80 44.64 35.45
C GLY A 88 -17.70 44.26 34.27
N CYS A 89 -18.24 43.04 34.21
CA CYS A 89 -19.23 42.70 33.19
C CYS A 89 -20.60 43.34 33.51
N GLU A 90 -20.98 44.37 32.77
CA GLU A 90 -22.25 45.09 32.97
C GLU A 90 -23.43 44.47 32.21
N VAL A 91 -23.22 43.34 31.52
CA VAL A 91 -24.25 42.72 30.69
C VAL A 91 -25.36 42.13 31.56
N VAL A 92 -26.58 42.56 31.26
CA VAL A 92 -27.83 41.96 31.72
C VAL A 92 -28.48 41.30 30.51
N CYS A 93 -28.83 40.03 30.63
CA CYS A 93 -29.42 39.24 29.56
C CYS A 93 -30.57 38.38 30.09
N THR A 94 -31.31 37.74 29.17
CA THR A 94 -32.32 36.75 29.57
C THR A 94 -31.65 35.50 30.10
N LEU A 95 -32.29 34.81 31.05
CA LEU A 95 -31.78 33.54 31.55
C LEU A 95 -31.55 32.50 30.44
N GLU A 96 -32.37 32.54 29.38
CA GLU A 96 -32.20 31.71 28.18
C GLU A 96 -30.88 31.94 27.43
N SER A 97 -30.39 33.19 27.37
CA SER A 97 -29.14 33.56 26.68
C SER A 97 -27.93 33.67 27.61
N LEU A 98 -28.12 33.40 28.91
CA LEU A 98 -27.07 33.55 29.90
C LEU A 98 -25.85 32.67 29.60
N HIS A 99 -26.08 31.39 29.27
CA HIS A 99 -24.97 30.46 29.03
C HIS A 99 -24.14 30.88 27.81
N THR A 100 -24.80 31.30 26.72
CA THR A 100 -24.12 31.81 25.53
C THR A 100 -23.29 33.05 25.83
N HIS A 101 -23.80 33.94 26.68
CA HIS A 101 -23.03 35.11 27.11
C HIS A 101 -21.85 34.72 28.01
N GLU A 102 -22.04 33.86 29.01
CA GLU A 102 -20.97 33.46 29.94
C GLU A 102 -19.83 32.73 29.23
N ASP A 103 -20.13 31.95 28.18
CA ASP A 103 -19.13 31.30 27.33
C ASP A 103 -18.29 32.32 26.55
N GLU A 104 -18.88 33.41 26.10
CA GLU A 104 -18.22 34.45 25.28
C GLU A 104 -17.75 35.67 26.10
N CYS A 105 -18.03 35.69 27.41
CA CYS A 105 -17.81 36.84 28.26
C CYS A 105 -16.33 37.25 28.28
N GLU A 106 -16.06 38.52 27.95
CA GLU A 106 -14.71 39.10 27.92
C GLU A 106 -14.02 39.13 29.29
N PHE A 107 -14.82 39.16 30.36
CA PHE A 107 -14.39 39.19 31.76
C PHE A 107 -14.27 37.80 32.38
N ALA A 108 -14.59 36.74 31.63
CA ALA A 108 -14.39 35.37 32.10
C ALA A 108 -12.89 35.06 32.17
N PHE A 109 -12.46 34.43 33.26
CA PHE A 109 -11.10 33.93 33.41
C PHE A 109 -10.96 32.59 32.70
N ILE A 110 -10.03 32.53 31.75
CA ILE A 110 -9.72 31.32 30.97
C ILE A 110 -8.26 30.94 31.13
N SER A 111 -7.98 29.65 31.07
CA SER A 111 -6.61 29.12 31.06
C SER A 111 -5.91 29.44 29.75
N CYS A 112 -4.63 29.75 29.82
CA CYS A 112 -3.78 29.90 28.64
C CYS A 112 -3.77 28.62 27.79
N SER A 113 -3.76 28.77 26.46
CA SER A 113 -3.70 27.65 25.51
C SER A 113 -2.31 27.03 25.36
N ASN A 114 -1.26 27.71 25.83
CA ASN A 114 0.10 27.18 25.80
C ASN A 114 0.26 26.06 26.85
N THR A 115 0.65 24.88 26.37
CA THR A 115 0.86 23.69 27.21
C THR A 115 1.82 23.99 28.35
N GLY A 116 1.38 23.74 29.58
CA GLY A 116 2.20 23.93 30.79
C GLY A 116 2.14 25.33 31.40
N CYS A 117 1.41 26.28 30.81
CA CYS A 117 1.18 27.58 31.44
C CYS A 117 0.10 27.47 32.54
N PRO A 118 0.40 27.75 33.82
CA PRO A 118 -0.59 27.69 34.90
C PRO A 118 -1.43 28.97 35.02
N VAL A 119 -1.19 29.97 34.17
CA VAL A 119 -1.80 31.30 34.31
C VAL A 119 -3.22 31.27 33.74
N GLN A 120 -4.15 31.81 34.53
CA GLN A 120 -5.49 32.17 34.08
C GLN A 120 -5.56 33.68 33.87
N VAL A 121 -6.14 34.09 32.75
CA VAL A 121 -6.28 35.49 32.35
C VAL A 121 -7.71 35.77 31.93
N GLU A 122 -8.16 37.01 32.05
CA GLU A 122 -9.43 37.42 31.46
C GLU A 122 -9.40 37.19 29.94
N ARG A 123 -10.52 36.75 29.37
CA ARG A 123 -10.63 36.45 27.94
C ARG A 123 -10.16 37.61 27.06
N ARG A 124 -10.50 38.85 27.38
CA ARG A 124 -10.02 40.06 26.66
C ARG A 124 -8.50 40.25 26.71
N GLY A 125 -7.85 39.78 27.77
CA GLY A 125 -6.41 39.88 27.98
C GLY A 125 -5.63 38.67 27.45
N LEU A 126 -6.32 37.65 26.93
CA LEU A 126 -5.67 36.42 26.47
C LEU A 126 -4.67 36.68 25.34
N GLU A 127 -5.02 37.48 24.35
CA GLU A 127 -4.14 37.76 23.21
C GLU A 127 -2.83 38.44 23.65
N ALA A 128 -2.93 39.44 24.53
CA ALA A 128 -1.77 40.11 25.11
C ALA A 128 -0.90 39.11 25.88
N HIS A 129 -1.51 38.26 26.72
CA HIS A 129 -0.80 37.20 27.42
C HIS A 129 -0.10 36.23 26.45
N LEU A 130 -0.76 35.75 25.40
CA LEU A 130 -0.18 34.80 24.44
C LEU A 130 1.05 35.38 23.73
N SER A 131 1.04 36.69 23.46
CA SER A 131 2.17 37.38 22.84
C SER A 131 3.43 37.41 23.74
N GLU A 132 3.25 37.43 25.05
CA GLU A 132 4.32 37.54 26.06
C GLU A 132 4.54 36.25 26.87
N CYS A 133 3.73 35.22 26.65
CA CYS A 133 3.72 34.01 27.45
C CYS A 133 5.09 33.29 27.40
N ASN A 134 5.65 32.97 28.56
CA ASN A 134 6.92 32.23 28.69
C ASN A 134 6.83 30.79 28.18
N PHE A 135 5.62 30.22 28.15
CA PHE A 135 5.35 28.89 27.60
C PHE A 135 5.02 28.93 26.11
N ARG A 136 5.11 30.11 25.47
CA ARG A 136 4.96 30.21 24.03
C ARG A 136 6.17 29.59 23.34
N SER A 137 5.89 28.73 22.38
CA SER A 137 6.86 28.20 21.44
C SER A 137 7.28 29.27 20.42
N ARG A 138 8.59 29.37 20.16
CA ARG A 138 9.18 30.26 19.15
C ARG A 138 10.25 29.53 18.37
N GLU A 139 10.45 29.90 17.11
CA GLU A 139 11.61 29.43 16.36
C GLU A 139 12.91 29.90 17.00
N CYS A 140 13.95 29.08 16.91
CA CYS A 140 15.26 29.42 17.43
C CYS A 140 15.76 30.73 16.80
N PRO A 141 16.14 31.75 17.60
CA PRO A 141 16.59 33.04 17.08
C PRO A 141 17.86 32.95 16.24
N ASN A 142 18.65 31.88 16.41
CA ASN A 142 19.84 31.60 15.61
C ASN A 142 19.52 30.97 14.24
N GLY A 143 18.24 30.78 13.91
CA GLY A 143 17.79 30.32 12.59
C GLY A 143 18.05 28.84 12.30
N CYS A 144 18.24 28.00 13.32
CA CYS A 144 18.44 26.55 13.12
C CYS A 144 17.15 25.79 12.76
N GLY A 145 16.00 26.47 12.68
CA GLY A 145 14.71 25.89 12.28
C GLY A 145 13.96 25.10 13.36
N HIS A 146 14.50 24.99 14.58
CA HIS A 146 13.81 24.30 15.68
C HIS A 146 12.87 25.22 16.45
N THR A 147 11.70 24.71 16.83
CA THR A 147 10.75 25.39 17.70
C THR A 147 11.05 25.06 19.17
N LEU A 148 11.17 26.10 20.00
CA LEU A 148 11.59 26.03 21.40
C LEU A 148 10.59 26.76 22.29
N LEU A 149 10.33 26.24 23.49
CA LEU A 149 9.68 27.00 24.54
C LEU A 149 10.59 28.13 25.00
N SER A 150 10.02 29.28 25.39
CA SER A 150 10.84 30.43 25.82
C SER A 150 11.73 30.11 27.02
N THR A 151 11.31 29.18 27.90
CA THR A 151 12.10 28.70 29.04
C THR A 151 13.34 27.91 28.62
N ASP A 152 13.25 27.20 27.50
CA ASP A 152 14.25 26.20 27.10
C ASP A 152 15.27 26.75 26.11
N GLN A 153 15.11 28.01 25.69
CA GLN A 153 16.04 28.69 24.78
C GLN A 153 17.49 28.67 25.27
N SER A 154 17.70 28.75 26.59
CA SER A 154 19.05 28.71 27.19
C SER A 154 19.72 27.34 27.10
N GLN A 155 18.94 26.26 27.00
CA GLN A 155 19.43 24.89 26.96
C GLN A 155 19.56 24.34 25.53
N HIS A 156 19.02 25.06 24.55
CA HIS A 156 19.04 24.64 23.16
C HIS A 156 20.44 24.78 22.53
N ASN A 157 20.97 23.67 22.01
CA ASN A 157 22.24 23.64 21.28
C ASN A 157 21.99 23.41 19.78
N CYS A 158 21.94 24.51 19.01
CA CYS A 158 21.70 24.47 17.56
C CYS A 158 22.63 23.50 16.83
N VAL A 159 23.91 23.45 17.22
CA VAL A 159 24.91 22.64 16.55
C VAL A 159 24.66 21.15 16.79
N ALA A 160 24.24 20.76 17.99
CA ALA A 160 23.91 19.37 18.31
C ALA A 160 22.67 18.90 17.53
N GLU A 161 21.63 19.72 17.48
CA GLU A 161 20.40 19.40 16.74
C GLU A 161 20.67 19.28 15.23
N LEU A 162 21.35 20.27 14.64
CA LEU A 162 21.69 20.24 13.22
C LEU A 162 22.63 19.08 12.86
N ARG A 163 23.56 18.69 13.75
CA ARG A 163 24.40 17.50 13.54
C ARG A 163 23.56 16.24 13.50
N THR A 164 22.60 16.11 14.42
CA THR A 164 21.68 14.98 14.47
C THR A 164 20.85 14.91 13.18
N GLU A 165 20.32 16.04 12.72
CA GLU A 165 19.56 16.11 11.46
C GLU A 165 20.40 15.68 10.25
N VAL A 166 21.64 16.18 10.16
CA VAL A 166 22.57 15.79 9.08
C VAL A 166 22.92 14.30 9.16
N GLU A 167 23.09 13.74 10.36
CA GLU A 167 23.33 12.31 10.54
C GLU A 167 22.12 11.47 10.12
N MET A 168 20.91 11.90 10.43
CA MET A 168 19.68 11.24 9.98
C MET A 168 19.54 11.27 8.45
N LEU A 169 19.76 12.43 7.82
CA LEU A 169 19.72 12.57 6.36
C LEU A 169 20.78 11.70 5.67
N ARG A 170 21.99 11.61 6.24
CA ARG A 170 23.04 10.71 5.74
C ARG A 170 22.63 9.26 5.86
N ALA A 171 22.04 8.85 6.99
CA ALA A 171 21.55 7.49 7.18
C ALA A 171 20.44 7.14 6.17
N GLU A 172 19.49 8.05 5.94
CA GLU A 172 18.44 7.88 4.94
C GLU A 172 19.02 7.73 3.53
N MET A 173 19.98 8.57 3.15
CA MET A 173 20.67 8.48 1.87
C MET A 173 21.38 7.13 1.70
N LEU A 174 22.09 6.66 2.73
CA LEU A 174 22.76 5.36 2.69
C LEU A 174 21.76 4.21 2.49
N CYS A 175 20.63 4.22 3.20
CA CYS A 175 19.57 3.22 3.00
C CYS A 175 19.06 3.23 1.55
N LYS A 176 18.81 4.41 0.96
CA LYS A 176 18.37 4.53 -0.44
C LYS A 176 19.41 4.01 -1.44
N VAL A 177 20.69 4.30 -1.21
CA VAL A 177 21.78 3.79 -2.06
C VAL A 177 21.89 2.28 -1.97
N GLU A 178 21.76 1.71 -0.77
CA GLU A 178 21.77 0.25 -0.55
C GLU A 178 20.58 -0.44 -1.23
N GLU A 179 19.40 0.17 -1.18
CA GLU A 179 18.19 -0.33 -1.86
C GLU A 179 18.41 -0.42 -3.38
N VAL A 180 18.84 0.68 -4.01
CA VAL A 180 19.14 0.73 -5.45
C VAL A 180 20.24 -0.29 -5.81
N ARG A 181 21.27 -0.44 -4.97
CA ARG A 181 22.32 -1.44 -5.16
C ARG A 181 21.74 -2.86 -5.15
N ARG A 182 20.85 -3.16 -4.20
CA ARG A 182 20.21 -4.48 -4.05
C ARG A 182 19.30 -4.81 -5.24
N GLU A 183 18.57 -3.82 -5.74
CA GLU A 183 17.74 -3.97 -6.94
C GLU A 183 18.58 -4.28 -8.17
N MET A 184 19.67 -3.54 -8.39
CA MET A 184 20.59 -3.79 -9.49
C MET A 184 21.19 -5.20 -9.41
N GLU A 185 21.66 -5.60 -8.22
CA GLU A 185 22.21 -6.94 -7.98
C GLU A 185 21.19 -8.04 -8.29
N SER A 186 19.94 -7.88 -7.83
CA SER A 186 18.83 -8.80 -8.13
C SER A 186 18.54 -8.93 -9.64
N ARG A 187 18.61 -7.82 -10.38
CA ARG A 187 18.42 -7.81 -11.84
C ARG A 187 19.52 -8.59 -12.55
N LEU A 188 20.78 -8.33 -12.20
CA LEU A 188 21.93 -9.03 -12.78
C LEU A 188 21.90 -10.53 -12.46
N ASP A 189 21.57 -10.88 -11.21
CA ASP A 189 21.42 -12.27 -10.80
C ASP A 189 20.31 -13.00 -11.56
N SER A 190 19.17 -12.33 -11.76
CA SER A 190 18.05 -12.89 -12.52
C SER A 190 18.44 -13.10 -13.99
N GLN A 191 19.13 -12.13 -14.60
CA GLN A 191 19.65 -12.25 -15.95
C GLN A 191 20.66 -13.41 -16.07
N ARG A 192 21.59 -13.53 -15.11
CA ARG A 192 22.57 -14.62 -15.05
C ARG A 192 21.88 -15.97 -14.97
N ARG A 193 20.90 -16.15 -14.06
CA ARG A 193 20.14 -17.39 -13.92
C ARG A 193 19.44 -17.79 -15.22
N HIS A 194 18.77 -16.83 -15.87
CA HIS A 194 18.10 -17.07 -17.15
C HIS A 194 19.08 -17.50 -18.24
N MET A 195 20.24 -16.84 -18.35
CA MET A 195 21.28 -17.20 -19.32
C MET A 195 21.83 -18.62 -19.09
N VAL A 196 22.10 -18.99 -17.83
CA VAL A 196 22.56 -20.35 -17.47
C VAL A 196 21.50 -21.40 -17.79
N GLN A 197 20.23 -21.12 -17.51
CA GLN A 197 19.14 -22.04 -17.86
C GLN A 197 19.04 -22.25 -19.37
N LYS A 198 19.13 -21.17 -20.15
CA LYS A 198 19.10 -21.25 -21.62
C LYS A 198 20.31 -22.02 -22.17
N GLU A 199 21.48 -21.81 -21.60
CA GLU A 199 22.68 -22.59 -21.96
C GLU A 199 22.49 -24.08 -21.69
N SER A 200 21.93 -24.44 -20.52
CA SER A 200 21.62 -25.83 -20.18
C SER A 200 20.59 -26.44 -21.13
N GLN A 201 19.56 -25.68 -21.53
CA GLN A 201 18.56 -26.15 -22.48
C GLN A 201 19.17 -26.44 -23.84
N LEU A 202 19.97 -25.51 -24.37
CA LEU A 202 20.67 -25.69 -25.65
C LEU A 202 21.62 -26.90 -25.60
N LYS A 203 22.32 -27.12 -24.48
CA LYS A 203 23.16 -28.32 -24.29
C LYS A 203 22.34 -29.62 -24.36
N ASN A 204 21.19 -29.66 -23.71
CA ASN A 204 20.32 -30.84 -23.74
C ASN A 204 19.76 -31.10 -25.15
N GLU A 205 19.36 -30.06 -25.88
CA GLU A 205 18.91 -30.18 -27.27
C GLU A 205 20.01 -30.74 -28.18
N VAL A 206 21.26 -30.28 -28.00
CA VAL A 206 22.41 -30.81 -28.73
C VAL A 206 22.64 -32.29 -28.43
N GLU A 207 22.55 -32.73 -27.17
CA GLU A 207 22.71 -34.14 -26.81
C GLU A 207 21.57 -35.02 -27.35
N GLU A 208 20.33 -34.53 -27.33
CA GLU A 208 19.20 -35.25 -27.94
C GLU A 208 19.39 -35.43 -29.46
N LEU A 209 19.79 -34.36 -30.16
CA LEU A 209 20.07 -34.42 -31.59
C LEU A 209 21.22 -35.39 -31.92
N LYS A 210 22.28 -35.44 -31.09
CA LYS A 210 23.35 -36.44 -31.23
C LYS A 210 22.81 -37.86 -31.04
N GLY A 211 21.91 -38.06 -30.08
CA GLY A 211 21.23 -39.34 -29.84
C GLY A 211 20.38 -39.78 -31.04
N GLN A 212 19.58 -38.87 -31.60
CA GLN A 212 18.80 -39.10 -32.82
C GLN A 212 19.67 -39.48 -34.01
N LEU A 213 20.76 -38.72 -34.24
CA LEU A 213 21.72 -39.02 -35.30
C LEU A 213 22.32 -40.43 -35.13
N SER A 214 22.67 -40.81 -33.90
CA SER A 214 23.21 -42.13 -33.60
C SER A 214 22.21 -43.26 -33.90
N ARG A 215 20.93 -43.07 -33.57
CA ARG A 215 19.86 -44.03 -33.90
C ARG A 215 19.70 -44.19 -35.42
N VAL A 216 19.59 -43.08 -36.15
CA VAL A 216 19.49 -43.09 -37.61
C VAL A 216 20.70 -43.80 -38.26
N MET A 217 21.91 -43.57 -37.75
CA MET A 217 23.10 -44.27 -38.24
C MET A 217 23.06 -45.79 -37.98
N CYS A 218 22.50 -46.24 -36.86
CA CYS A 218 22.30 -47.66 -36.57
C CYS A 218 21.27 -48.28 -37.52
N ASP A 219 20.12 -47.62 -37.71
CA ASP A 219 19.07 -48.06 -38.63
C ASP A 219 19.60 -48.16 -40.06
N MET A 220 20.36 -47.15 -40.51
CA MET A 220 20.99 -47.16 -41.82
C MET A 220 21.94 -48.35 -41.99
N ARG A 221 22.77 -48.65 -40.98
CA ARG A 221 23.65 -49.84 -41.01
C ARG A 221 22.86 -51.14 -41.06
N ALA A 222 21.77 -51.25 -40.31
CA ALA A 222 20.90 -52.43 -40.31
C ALA A 222 20.22 -52.64 -41.67
N LEU A 223 19.66 -51.58 -42.26
CA LEU A 223 19.04 -51.61 -43.59
C LEU A 223 20.05 -52.01 -44.68
N LEU A 224 21.26 -51.44 -44.64
CA LEU A 224 22.34 -51.83 -45.56
C LEU A 224 22.79 -53.29 -45.35
N GLY A 225 22.67 -53.82 -44.13
CA GLY A 225 22.88 -55.23 -43.83
C GLY A 225 21.79 -56.12 -44.44
N ALA A 226 20.52 -55.78 -44.20
CA ALA A 226 19.36 -56.50 -44.72
C ALA A 226 19.32 -56.53 -46.26
N GLU A 227 19.63 -55.40 -46.91
CA GLU A 227 19.72 -55.33 -48.38
C GLU A 227 20.81 -56.24 -48.94
N ARG A 228 21.96 -56.37 -48.25
CA ARG A 228 23.01 -57.30 -48.64
C ARG A 228 22.57 -58.76 -48.52
N LEU A 229 21.94 -59.12 -47.40
CA LEU A 229 21.41 -60.47 -47.19
C LEU A 229 20.35 -60.83 -48.25
N ARG A 230 19.41 -59.91 -48.50
CA ARG A 230 18.39 -60.08 -49.54
C ARG A 230 18.99 -60.35 -50.92
N ARG A 231 20.07 -59.64 -51.29
CA ARG A 231 20.76 -59.90 -52.57
C ARG A 231 21.40 -61.27 -52.63
N GLN A 232 21.95 -61.74 -51.52
CA GLN A 232 22.52 -63.08 -51.42
C GLN A 232 21.43 -64.15 -51.55
N GLU A 233 20.34 -64.04 -50.78
CA GLU A 233 19.20 -64.97 -50.86
C GLU A 233 18.58 -65.02 -52.26
N LEU A 234 18.46 -63.88 -52.94
CA LEU A 234 18.00 -63.83 -54.34
C LEU A 234 18.95 -64.57 -55.28
N ALA A 235 20.27 -64.37 -55.13
CA ALA A 235 21.25 -65.06 -55.95
C ALA A 235 21.25 -66.59 -55.73
N GLU A 236 21.09 -67.02 -54.47
CA GLU A 236 20.95 -68.43 -54.09
C GLU A 236 19.65 -69.04 -54.66
N ALA A 237 18.51 -68.38 -54.49
CA ALA A 237 17.23 -68.83 -55.06
C ALA A 237 17.25 -68.89 -56.60
N GLU A 238 17.97 -67.98 -57.26
CA GLU A 238 18.20 -68.05 -58.72
C GLU A 238 19.06 -69.25 -59.13
N LEU A 239 20.02 -69.65 -58.30
CA LEU A 239 20.83 -70.86 -58.52
C LEU A 239 19.95 -72.11 -58.35
N GLU A 240 19.23 -72.23 -57.24
CA GLU A 240 18.31 -73.35 -56.98
C GLU A 240 17.25 -73.48 -58.07
N LYS A 241 16.67 -72.35 -58.52
CA LYS A 241 15.74 -72.34 -59.64
C LYS A 241 16.36 -72.89 -60.92
N ARG A 242 17.64 -72.56 -61.21
CA ARG A 242 18.35 -73.07 -62.39
C ARG A 242 18.53 -74.59 -62.30
N GLU A 243 18.95 -75.11 -61.15
CA GLU A 243 19.11 -76.55 -60.90
C GLU A 243 17.79 -77.32 -61.02
N LEU A 244 16.70 -76.81 -60.41
CA LEU A 244 15.37 -77.41 -60.52
C LEU A 244 14.84 -77.44 -61.96
N LEU A 245 15.11 -76.37 -62.74
CA LEU A 245 14.75 -76.33 -64.16
C LEU A 245 15.55 -77.34 -64.99
N GLU A 246 16.80 -77.61 -64.63
CA GLU A 246 17.63 -78.63 -65.26
C GLU A 246 17.09 -80.04 -64.94
N LEU A 247 16.81 -80.33 -63.67
CA LEU A 247 16.15 -81.57 -63.25
C LEU A 247 14.79 -81.81 -63.94
N LEU A 248 13.99 -80.75 -64.14
CA LEU A 248 12.73 -80.82 -64.89
C LEU A 248 12.93 -81.16 -66.38
N LYS A 249 14.01 -80.68 -67.01
CA LYS A 249 14.36 -81.07 -68.39
C LYS A 249 14.74 -82.54 -68.46
N ASP A 250 15.44 -83.06 -67.46
CA ASP A 250 15.87 -84.46 -67.40
C ASP A 250 14.68 -85.43 -67.18
N LEU A 251 13.63 -84.96 -66.50
CA LEU A 251 12.38 -85.70 -66.30
C LEU A 251 11.40 -85.61 -67.50
N GLN A 252 11.66 -84.74 -68.49
CA GLN A 252 10.89 -84.70 -69.74
C GLN A 252 11.42 -85.76 -70.72
N PRO A 253 10.59 -86.74 -71.18
CA PRO A 253 10.99 -87.63 -72.25
C PRO A 253 11.15 -86.83 -73.54
N THR A 254 12.32 -86.94 -74.15
CA THR A 254 12.72 -86.17 -75.32
C THR A 254 11.85 -86.50 -76.54
N ARG A 255 11.14 -85.52 -77.09
CA ARG A 255 10.75 -85.50 -78.51
C ARG A 255 11.14 -84.18 -79.16
N SER A 256 12.35 -84.21 -79.73
CA SER A 256 12.84 -83.53 -80.95
C SER A 256 12.66 -82.01 -81.15
N GLN A 257 13.84 -81.37 -81.20
CA GLN A 257 14.32 -80.26 -82.05
C GLN A 257 13.42 -79.82 -83.24
N HIS A 258 13.28 -78.50 -83.49
CA HIS A 258 14.19 -77.73 -84.37
C HIS A 258 13.82 -76.21 -84.41
N PRO A 259 14.77 -75.32 -84.81
CA PRO A 259 14.70 -73.85 -84.79
C PRO A 259 14.46 -73.24 -86.19
N VAL A 260 14.45 -71.89 -86.28
CA VAL A 260 14.84 -70.96 -87.39
C VAL A 260 14.28 -69.56 -86.99
N GLU A 261 15.12 -68.57 -86.62
CA GLU A 261 15.63 -67.46 -87.47
C GLU A 261 14.52 -66.54 -88.06
N GLN A 262 14.56 -65.20 -88.12
CA GLN A 262 15.60 -64.14 -88.10
C GLN A 262 14.90 -62.75 -88.07
N ALA A 263 15.60 -61.72 -87.54
CA ALA A 263 15.70 -60.29 -87.94
C ALA A 263 14.44 -59.44 -88.34
N ALA A 264 14.33 -58.12 -88.14
CA ALA A 264 15.29 -57.01 -88.05
C ALA A 264 14.68 -55.69 -87.47
N LYS A 265 15.55 -54.87 -86.85
CA LYS A 265 15.71 -53.38 -86.79
C LYS A 265 14.51 -52.41 -86.78
N ASP A 266 14.53 -51.41 -85.88
CA ASP A 266 15.13 -50.05 -86.03
C ASP A 266 15.12 -49.27 -84.68
N GLN A 267 16.25 -48.68 -84.23
CA GLN A 267 16.57 -47.22 -84.06
C GLN A 267 15.61 -46.39 -83.18
N HIS A 268 15.99 -45.47 -82.26
CA HIS A 268 17.20 -44.67 -82.05
C HIS A 268 17.15 -43.97 -80.65
N GLN A 269 18.35 -43.71 -80.07
CA GLN A 269 18.78 -42.64 -79.13
C GLN A 269 18.11 -42.37 -77.75
N GLY A 270 18.98 -42.20 -76.75
CA GLY A 270 18.67 -41.50 -75.49
C GLY A 270 19.77 -41.69 -74.43
N ALA A 271 20.66 -40.70 -74.29
CA ALA A 271 21.77 -40.70 -73.34
C ALA A 271 21.35 -40.28 -71.92
N GLN A 272 22.07 -40.84 -70.94
CA GLN A 272 22.50 -40.24 -69.67
C GLN A 272 21.50 -39.78 -68.60
N GLN A 273 21.88 -40.17 -67.38
CA GLN A 273 21.70 -39.51 -66.07
C GLN A 273 20.40 -39.76 -65.29
N THR A 274 20.66 -40.18 -64.05
CA THR A 274 19.83 -40.44 -62.87
C THR A 274 18.77 -39.38 -62.55
N PRO A 275 17.63 -39.78 -61.97
CA PRO A 275 16.82 -38.89 -61.13
C PRO A 275 16.82 -39.34 -59.66
N GLY A 276 17.18 -38.38 -58.79
CA GLY A 276 16.80 -38.40 -57.38
C GLY A 276 15.31 -38.14 -57.21
N TRP A 277 14.74 -38.69 -56.14
CA TRP A 277 13.34 -38.53 -55.78
C TRP A 277 13.29 -37.81 -54.44
N GLU A 278 12.94 -36.52 -54.50
CA GLU A 278 12.53 -35.70 -53.37
C GLU A 278 10.99 -35.62 -53.29
N LEU A 279 10.53 -35.69 -52.04
CA LEU A 279 9.42 -35.01 -51.37
C LEU A 279 8.08 -34.72 -52.09
N HIS A 280 7.06 -35.33 -51.49
CA HIS A 280 5.90 -34.72 -50.83
C HIS A 280 5.08 -33.64 -51.57
N THR A 281 3.85 -34.04 -51.91
CA THR A 281 2.70 -33.16 -52.10
C THR A 281 1.62 -33.39 -51.02
N LYS A 282 1.40 -32.32 -50.21
CA LYS A 282 0.14 -31.68 -49.73
C LYS A 282 -0.96 -32.51 -49.02
N PRO A 283 -1.76 -31.88 -48.14
CA PRO A 283 -2.97 -31.19 -48.61
C PRO A 283 -3.27 -29.79 -48.01
N THR A 284 -3.96 -28.98 -48.82
CA THR A 284 -4.81 -27.80 -48.52
C THR A 284 -6.04 -28.19 -47.64
N ARG A 285 -6.79 -27.36 -46.91
CA ARG A 285 -7.30 -25.98 -47.11
C ARG A 285 -8.04 -25.52 -45.82
N HIS A 286 -7.98 -24.25 -45.42
CA HIS A 286 -9.18 -23.43 -45.15
C HIS A 286 -8.85 -21.92 -45.02
N GLN A 287 -9.75 -21.12 -45.58
CA GLN A 287 -9.77 -19.66 -45.74
C GLN A 287 -10.14 -18.89 -44.47
N GLN A 288 -9.66 -17.66 -44.32
CA GLN A 288 -10.51 -16.45 -44.30
C GLN A 288 -9.71 -15.12 -44.43
N ARG A 289 -10.30 -14.17 -45.18
CA ARG A 289 -10.01 -12.72 -45.28
C ARG A 289 -10.35 -12.03 -43.94
N GLU A 290 -9.88 -10.82 -43.58
CA GLU A 290 -10.11 -9.47 -44.14
C GLU A 290 -9.07 -8.47 -43.54
N ALA A 291 -8.42 -7.62 -44.33
CA ALA A 291 -8.72 -6.20 -44.65
C ALA A 291 -8.24 -5.14 -43.63
N SER A 292 -7.62 -4.10 -44.18
CA SER A 292 -6.95 -2.92 -43.62
C SER A 292 -7.76 -2.09 -42.61
N LEU A 293 -7.10 -1.17 -41.88
CA LEU A 293 -7.20 0.31 -42.05
C LEU A 293 -6.26 1.04 -41.05
N HIS A 294 -5.54 2.06 -41.58
CA HIS A 294 -5.06 3.35 -41.02
C HIS A 294 -4.47 3.46 -39.59
N ALA A 295 -3.56 4.38 -39.27
CA ALA A 295 -2.68 5.31 -39.99
C ALA A 295 -1.87 6.09 -38.94
N SER A 296 -0.83 6.76 -39.42
CA SER A 296 -0.25 8.01 -38.89
C SER A 296 0.79 7.87 -37.77
N SER A 297 1.91 8.60 -37.72
CA SER A 297 2.61 9.51 -38.65
C SER A 297 3.77 10.13 -37.85
N LEU A 298 4.96 10.28 -38.48
CA LEU A 298 5.95 11.36 -38.29
C LEU A 298 6.68 11.44 -36.92
N SER A 299 7.95 11.85 -36.76
CA SER A 299 9.04 12.23 -37.67
C SER A 299 10.33 12.35 -36.83
N LEU A 300 11.47 12.07 -37.48
CA LEU A 300 12.81 12.69 -37.41
C LEU A 300 13.18 13.55 -36.17
N HIS A 301 14.37 13.31 -35.58
CA HIS A 301 15.59 14.10 -35.83
C HIS A 301 16.78 13.68 -34.93
N SER A 302 17.96 13.77 -35.54
CA SER A 302 19.27 14.11 -34.95
C SER A 302 20.13 13.02 -34.31
N ALA A 303 21.10 12.58 -35.12
CA ALA A 303 22.39 12.07 -34.69
C ALA A 303 23.27 13.23 -34.17
N GLN A 304 24.01 12.99 -33.09
CA GLN A 304 25.30 13.61 -32.82
C GLN A 304 26.15 12.66 -31.96
N ALA A 305 27.34 12.36 -32.48
CA ALA A 305 28.38 11.58 -31.83
C ALA A 305 29.33 12.52 -31.08
N ILE A 306 29.66 12.23 -29.81
CA ILE A 306 30.88 12.72 -29.17
C ILE A 306 31.50 11.63 -28.27
N THR A 307 32.65 11.19 -28.76
CA THR A 307 33.86 10.58 -28.16
C THR A 307 33.94 10.17 -26.69
N VAL A 308 34.40 8.92 -26.55
CA VAL A 308 35.02 8.23 -25.41
C VAL A 308 36.23 8.99 -24.83
N SER A 309 36.32 9.08 -23.50
CA SER A 309 37.61 9.11 -22.78
C SER A 309 37.44 8.48 -21.39
N GLY A 310 38.31 7.51 -21.07
CA GLY A 310 38.29 6.71 -19.85
C GLY A 310 38.96 7.36 -18.64
N PRO A 311 38.87 6.74 -17.44
CA PRO A 311 39.30 7.33 -16.17
C PRO A 311 40.75 6.97 -15.79
N PRO A 312 41.43 7.75 -14.93
CA PRO A 312 42.66 7.33 -14.26
C PRO A 312 42.38 6.71 -12.86
N PRO A 313 43.36 6.00 -12.27
CA PRO A 313 43.12 5.04 -11.18
C PRO A 313 43.23 5.62 -9.77
N SER A 314 42.60 4.93 -8.81
CA SER A 314 42.69 5.16 -7.36
C SER A 314 44.00 4.61 -6.75
N PRO A 315 44.49 5.15 -5.62
CA PRO A 315 45.43 4.48 -4.74
C PRO A 315 44.76 3.86 -3.50
N GLN A 316 45.57 3.08 -2.78
CA GLN A 316 45.24 1.90 -1.99
C GLN A 316 44.74 2.13 -0.54
N LEU A 317 44.12 1.06 -0.03
CA LEU A 317 43.74 0.77 1.35
C LEU A 317 44.92 0.73 2.34
N GLY A 318 44.65 1.16 3.57
CA GLY A 318 45.41 0.81 4.77
C GLY A 318 44.47 0.37 5.89
N GLU A 319 44.75 -0.77 6.50
CA GLU A 319 43.97 -1.43 7.56
C GLU A 319 44.10 -0.74 8.94
N GLY A 320 43.06 -0.86 9.79
CA GLY A 320 43.14 -0.46 11.19
C GLY A 320 41.88 -0.71 12.05
N ALA A 321 41.87 -1.85 12.75
CA ALA A 321 41.30 -2.14 14.07
C ALA A 321 39.78 -1.94 14.40
N ARG A 322 39.17 -3.06 14.84
CA ARG A 322 37.85 -3.18 15.48
C ARG A 322 37.78 -2.51 16.87
N LYS A 323 36.65 -1.87 17.20
CA LYS A 323 35.99 -1.93 18.53
C LYS A 323 34.49 -1.63 18.40
N GLY A 324 33.68 -2.36 19.20
CA GLY A 324 32.24 -2.56 19.02
C GLY A 324 31.36 -1.32 19.26
N GLY A 325 30.21 -1.29 18.58
CA GLY A 325 29.24 -0.20 18.65
C GLY A 325 27.80 -0.71 18.78
N THR A 326 27.14 -0.33 19.88
CA THR A 326 25.93 0.50 19.99
C THR A 326 24.79 0.43 18.95
N ARG A 327 24.75 -0.58 18.08
CA ARG A 327 23.80 -0.68 16.96
C ARG A 327 22.34 -0.97 17.34
N SER A 328 22.05 -1.26 18.61
CA SER A 328 20.70 -1.71 19.00
C SER A 328 19.75 -0.57 19.39
N LEU A 329 20.24 0.62 19.75
CA LEU A 329 19.38 1.68 20.29
C LEU A 329 18.78 2.61 19.22
N THR A 330 19.40 2.71 18.04
CA THR A 330 18.98 3.62 16.98
C THR A 330 17.82 3.10 16.14
N LEU A 331 17.67 1.77 16.01
CA LEU A 331 16.56 1.15 15.27
C LEU A 331 15.23 1.21 16.03
N ASP A 332 15.25 1.19 17.36
CA ASP A 332 14.03 1.27 18.19
C ASP A 332 13.43 2.68 18.21
N CYS A 333 14.24 3.74 18.07
CA CYS A 333 13.75 5.12 17.94
C CYS A 333 13.01 5.38 16.62
N ILE A 334 13.41 4.71 15.53
CA ILE A 334 12.78 4.87 14.21
C ILE A 334 11.39 4.22 14.19
N LYS A 335 11.21 3.07 14.86
CA LYS A 335 9.90 2.39 14.93
C LYS A 335 8.88 3.07 15.83
N ARG A 336 9.29 3.80 16.88
CA ARG A 336 8.35 4.53 17.75
C ARG A 336 7.73 5.74 17.05
N LYS A 337 8.52 6.48 16.25
CA LYS A 337 8.05 7.68 15.57
C LYS A 337 7.01 7.41 14.46
N SER A 338 7.00 6.21 13.88
CA SER A 338 5.99 5.79 12.89
C SER A 338 4.65 5.33 13.48
N ARG A 339 4.53 5.16 14.80
CA ARG A 339 3.26 4.76 15.45
C ARG A 339 2.45 5.93 16.02
N GLU A 340 3.04 7.11 16.15
CA GLU A 340 2.36 8.30 16.70
C GLU A 340 1.69 9.17 15.64
N VAL A 341 1.82 8.86 14.34
CA VAL A 341 1.25 9.64 13.24
C VAL A 341 0.01 8.96 12.61
N THR A 342 -0.65 8.06 13.33
CA THR A 342 -1.89 7.42 12.82
C THR A 342 -2.92 7.25 13.92
N VAL A 343 -3.21 8.33 14.65
CA VAL A 343 -4.52 8.57 15.27
C VAL A 343 -4.75 10.08 15.25
N ILE A 344 -5.56 10.53 14.30
CA ILE A 344 -6.67 11.51 14.37
C ILE A 344 -7.20 11.64 12.95
#